data_AF-A0A084A8F9-F1
#
_entry.id   AF-A0A084A8F9-F1
#
_cell.length_a   1.000
_cell.length_b   1.000
_cell.length_c   1.000
_cell.angle_alpha   90.00
_cell.angle_beta   90.00
_cell.angle_gamma   90.00
#
_symmetry.space_group_name_H-M   'P 1'
#
loop_
_entity.id
_entity.type
_entity.pdbx_description
1 polymer ?
#
loop_
_entity_poly.entity_id
_entity_poly.type
_entity_poly.pdbx_seq_one_letter_code
_entity_poly.pdbx_strand_id
1 'polypeptide(L)' 'MNDSPYSYFDYTLEPRRAILFEDVKSNYASIECVQRNLNPLTTSLCVMSR' A
#
# COMPACT_ATOMS: atom_id res chain seq x y z
N MET A 1 30.29 -30.15 -19.92
CA MET A 1 29.22 -29.51 -20.72
C MET A 1 28.01 -29.40 -19.81
N ASN A 2 27.44 -28.20 -19.72
CA ASN A 2 26.19 -27.81 -19.04
C ASN A 2 26.32 -27.08 -17.70
N ASP A 3 27.16 -26.04 -17.66
CA ASP A 3 26.87 -24.87 -16.82
C ASP A 3 25.84 -24.00 -17.58
N SER A 4 24.56 -24.36 -17.44
CA SER A 4 23.47 -23.48 -17.89
C SER A 4 23.50 -22.22 -17.01
N PRO A 5 23.56 -21.00 -17.58
CA PRO A 5 23.72 -19.75 -16.81
C PRO A 5 22.47 -19.35 -16.01
N TYR A 6 21.45 -20.21 -15.95
CA TYR A 6 20.17 -19.93 -15.31
C TYR A 6 20.02 -20.80 -14.05
N SER A 7 20.13 -20.15 -12.89
CA SER A 7 19.64 -20.72 -11.64
C SER A 7 18.13 -20.93 -11.78
N TYR A 8 17.69 -22.19 -11.78
CA TYR A 8 16.27 -22.52 -11.79
C TYR A 8 15.60 -22.01 -10.52
N PHE A 9 14.42 -21.41 -10.66
CA PHE A 9 13.63 -20.93 -9.52
C PHE A 9 12.91 -22.11 -8.87
N ASP A 10 13.20 -22.39 -7.60
CA ASP A 10 12.57 -23.48 -6.84
C ASP A 10 11.27 -23.00 -6.16
N TYR A 11 10.14 -23.33 -6.78
CA TYR A 11 8.80 -23.01 -6.26
C TYR A 11 8.43 -23.77 -4.98
N THR A 12 9.18 -24.80 -4.56
CA THR A 12 8.95 -25.46 -3.26
C THR A 12 9.31 -24.56 -2.07
N LEU A 13 10.16 -23.57 -2.32
CA LEU A 13 10.59 -22.57 -1.33
C LEU A 13 9.64 -21.36 -1.27
N GLU A 14 8.66 -21.27 -2.17
CA GLU A 14 7.73 -20.16 -2.20
C GLU A 14 6.79 -20.19 -0.97
N PRO A 15 6.71 -19.10 -0.18
CA PRO A 15 5.81 -19.03 0.96
C PRO A 15 4.34 -19.10 0.52
N ARG A 16 3.63 -20.17 0.89
CA ARG A 16 2.19 -20.31 0.61
C ARG A 16 1.36 -19.52 1.62
N ARG A 17 1.21 -18.21 1.38
CA ARG A 17 0.38 -17.31 2.20
C ARG A 17 -0.35 -16.28 1.34
N ALA A 18 -1.53 -15.88 1.77
CA ALA A 18 -2.19 -14.70 1.23
C ALA A 18 -1.53 -13.44 1.80
N ILE A 19 -1.25 -12.46 0.94
CA ILE A 19 -0.72 -11.16 1.34
C ILE A 19 -1.79 -10.13 1.00
N LEU A 20 -2.33 -9.48 2.02
CA LEU A 20 -3.28 -8.39 1.87
C LEU A 20 -2.56 -7.06 2.08
N PHE A 21 -2.77 -6.14 1.15
CA PHE A 21 -2.28 -4.77 1.24
C PHE A 21 -3.46 -3.83 1.41
N GLU A 22 -3.55 -3.21 2.58
CA GLU A 22 -4.56 -2.20 2.88
C GLU A 22 -3.93 -0.80 2.76
N ASP A 23 -4.59 0.04 1.97
CA ASP A 23 -4.23 1.45 1.82
C ASP A 23 -5.47 2.33 2.04
N VAL A 24 -5.39 3.17 3.06
CA VAL A 24 -6.48 4.07 3.43
C VAL A 24 -6.38 5.34 2.58
N LYS A 25 -7.36 5.52 1.68
CA LYS A 25 -7.41 6.70 0.81
C LYS A 25 -7.38 8.01 1.60
N SER A 26 -6.41 8.85 1.26
CA SER A 26 -6.24 10.21 1.78
C SER A 26 -6.24 10.29 3.32
N ASN A 27 -5.67 9.28 4.00
CA ASN A 27 -5.80 9.05 5.45
C ASN A 27 -5.77 10.34 6.31
N TYR A 28 -4.65 11.08 6.33
CA TYR A 28 -4.54 12.30 7.15
C TYR A 28 -5.54 13.38 6.77
N ALA A 29 -5.78 13.59 5.47
CA ALA A 29 -6.76 14.57 5.02
C ALA A 29 -8.19 14.18 5.41
N SER A 30 -8.53 12.89 5.36
CA SER A 30 -9.82 12.36 5.79
C SER A 30 -10.04 12.57 7.30
N ILE A 31 -9.02 12.32 8.12
CA ILE A 31 -9.07 12.55 9.58
C ILE A 31 -9.24 14.05 9.89
N GLU A 32 -8.41 14.91 9.30
CA GLU A 32 -8.47 16.36 9.50
C GLU A 32 -9.80 16.95 9.01
N CYS A 33 -10.35 16.46 7.90
CA CYS A 33 -11.68 16.85 7.43
C CYS A 33 -12.74 16.57 8.48
N VAL A 34 -12.78 15.34 9.03
CA VAL A 34 -13.79 14.96 10.04
C VAL A 34 -13.61 15.77 11.32
N GLN A 35 -12.39 15.97 11.80
CA GLN A 35 -12.12 16.79 12.99
C GLN A 35 -12.57 18.25 12.82
N ARG A 36 -12.55 18.77 11.58
CA ARG A 36 -13.01 20.13 11.23
C ARG A 36 -14.50 20.19 10.88
N ASN A 37 -15.25 19.10 11.04
CA ASN A 37 -16.66 18.96 10.64
C ASN A 37 -16.90 19.20 9.14
N LEU A 38 -15.94 18.79 8.30
CA LEU A 38 -16.02 18.86 6.83
C LEU A 38 -16.34 17.48 6.25
N ASN A 39 -17.00 17.45 5.09
CA ASN A 39 -17.29 16.21 4.38
C ASN A 39 -16.07 15.77 3.54
N PRO A 40 -15.40 14.64 3.85
CA PRO A 40 -14.17 14.21 3.18
C PRO A 40 -14.37 13.82 1.71
N LEU A 41 -15.61 13.57 1.27
CA LEU A 41 -15.90 13.21 -0.13
C LEU A 41 -16.03 14.43 -1.04
N THR A 42 -16.26 15.62 -0.49
CA THR A 42 -16.51 16.84 -1.27
C THR A 42 -15.52 17.96 -0.96
N THR A 43 -14.82 17.90 0.17
CA THR A 43 -13.92 18.95 0.63
C THR A 43 -12.51 18.76 0.06
N SER A 44 -11.97 19.81 -0.58
CA SER A 44 -10.55 19.85 -0.96
C SER A 44 -9.71 20.31 0.24
N LEU A 45 -8.91 19.41 0.80
CA LEU A 45 -8.05 19.65 1.96
C LEU A 45 -6.70 18.95 1.77
N CYS A 46 -5.61 19.62 2.18
CA CYS A 46 -4.26 19.08 2.19
C CYS A 46 -3.68 19.14 3.60
N VAL A 47 -2.92 18.12 3.99
CA VAL A 47 -2.16 18.07 5.24
C VAL A 47 -0.67 18.19 4.90
N MET A 48 -0.01 19.18 5.49
CA MET A 48 1.41 19.44 5.29
C MET A 48 2.14 19.29 6.62
N SER A 49 3.32 18.66 6.63
CA SER A 49 4.22 18.73 7.79
C SER A 49 4.82 20.12 7.91
N ARG A 50 5.25 20.49 9.13
CA ARG A 50 6.11 21.65 9.33
C ARG A 50 7.51 21.41 8.76
#